data_AF-A0A3R6T1L8-F1
#
_entry.id   AF-A0A3R6T1L8-F1
#
_cell.length_a   1.000
_cell.length_b   1.000
_cell.length_c   1.000
_cell.angle_alpha   90.00
_cell.angle_beta   90.00
_cell.angle_gamma   90.00
#
_symmetry.space_group_name_H-M   'P 1'
#
loop_
_entity.id
_entity.type
_entity.pdbx_description
1 polymer ?
#
loop_
_entity_poly.entity_id
_entity_poly.type
_entity_poly.pdbx_seq_one_letter_code
_entity_poly.pdbx_strand_id
1 'polypeptide(L)' 'MITRTVYPEVPPHVEYALSDLGKTPKPILDSMVEWGNAYKKKSEIS' A
#
# COMPACT_ATOMS: atom_id res chain seq x y z
N MET A 1 3.60 -8.06 0.14
CA MET A 1 3.68 -9.21 1.05
C MET A 1 3.36 -8.73 2.46
N ILE A 2 2.52 -9.48 3.18
CA ILE A 2 2.00 -9.09 4.49
C ILE A 2 2.57 -10.05 5.55
N THR A 3 3.04 -9.48 6.65
CA THR A 3 3.39 -10.22 7.86
C THR A 3 2.21 -10.20 8.81
N ARG A 4 1.93 -11.35 9.44
CA ARG A 4 0.87 -11.52 10.43
C ARG A 4 1.51 -11.87 11.78
N THR A 5 1.29 -11.04 12.79
CA THR A 5 1.76 -11.27 14.16
C THR A 5 0.58 -11.54 15.07
N VAL A 6 0.66 -12.60 15.87
CA VAL A 6 -0.38 -12.98 16.84
C VAL A 6 0.13 -12.67 18.23
N TYR A 7 -0.63 -11.88 18.99
CA TYR A 7 -0.33 -11.55 20.37
C TYR A 7 -1.28 -12.33 21.29
N PRO A 8 -0.76 -13.31 22.06
CA PRO A 8 -1.58 -14.18 22.91
C PRO A 8 -1.90 -13.52 24.27
N GLU A 9 -2.21 -12.23 24.28
CA GLU A 9 -2.69 -11.51 25.48
C GLU A 9 -4.21 -11.65 25.64
N VAL A 10 -4.78 -11.14 26.74
CA VAL A 10 -6.24 -11.04 26.91
C VAL A 10 -6.63 -9.56 26.84
N PRO A 11 -7.46 -9.15 25.87
CA PRO A 11 -8.02 -9.95 24.78
C PRO A 11 -6.97 -10.27 23.69
N PRO A 12 -7.04 -11.47 23.06
CA PRO A 12 -6.08 -11.82 22.03
C PRO A 12 -6.32 -10.96 20.79
N HIS A 13 -5.24 -10.48 20.18
CA HIS A 13 -5.32 -9.68 18.97
C HIS A 13 -4.26 -10.08 17.92
N VAL A 14 -4.50 -9.65 16.69
CA VAL A 14 -3.65 -9.96 15.54
C VAL A 14 -3.35 -8.68 14.80
N GLU A 15 -2.09 -8.45 14.48
CA GLU A 15 -1.64 -7.32 13.67
C GLU A 15 -1.19 -7.78 12.29
N TYR A 16 -1.51 -6.98 11.28
CA TYR A 16 -1.06 -7.16 9.92
C TYR A 16 -0.21 -5.97 9.51
N ALA A 17 0.97 -6.23 8.98
CA ALA A 17 1.88 -5.19 8.52
C ALA A 17 2.48 -5.54 7.16
N LEU A 18 2.90 -4.53 6.40
CA LEU A 18 3.72 -4.77 5.21
C LEU A 18 5.09 -5.29 5.63
N SER A 19 5.49 -6.43 5.08
CA SER A 19 6.87 -6.90 5.20
C SER A 19 7.81 -5.98 4.43
N ASP A 20 9.12 -6.04 4.69
CA ASP A 20 10.08 -5.20 3.97
C ASP A 20 10.08 -5.49 2.47
N LEU A 21 9.96 -6.77 2.09
CA LEU A 21 9.70 -7.14 0.69
C LEU A 21 8.38 -6.55 0.18
N GLY A 22 7.33 -6.54 1.01
CA GLY A 22 6.04 -5.93 0.68
C GLY A 22 6.09 -4.41 0.49
N LYS A 23 7.10 -3.72 1.01
CA LYS A 23 7.33 -2.29 0.79
C LYS A 23 8.10 -1.99 -0.50
N THR A 24 8.85 -2.97 -1.04
CA THR A 24 9.62 -2.79 -2.29
C THR A 24 8.82 -2.33 -3.51
N PRO A 25 7.54 -2.72 -3.74
CA PRO A 25 6.77 -2.22 -4.88
C PRO A 25 6.25 -0.79 -4.71
N LYS A 26 6.47 -0.14 -3.55
CA LYS A 26 5.97 1.22 -3.29
C LYS A 26 6.32 2.23 -4.40
N PRO A 27 7.57 2.30 -4.92
CA PRO A 27 7.90 3.24 -5.99
C PRO A 27 7.11 3.00 -7.27
N ILE A 28 6.79 1.74 -7.60
CA ILE A 28 5.98 1.40 -8.79
C ILE A 28 4.54 1.89 -8.59
N LEU A 29 3.96 1.67 -7.41
CA LEU A 29 2.63 2.16 -7.08
C LEU A 29 2.57 3.69 -7.11
N ASP A 30 3.60 4.36 -6.61
CA ASP A 30 3.70 5.82 -6.63
C ASP A 30 3.73 6.33 -8.10
N SER A 31 4.50 5.69 -8.99
CA SER A 31 4.49 6.02 -10.43
C SER A 31 3.13 5.81 -11.10
N MET A 32 2.39 4.76 -10.72
CA MET A 32 1.04 4.52 -11.24
C MET A 32 0.06 5.61 -10.81
N VAL A 33 0.18 6.08 -9.55
CA VAL A 33 -0.62 7.19 -9.04
C VAL A 33 -0.29 8.49 -9.77
N GLU A 34 0.99 8.78 -9.98
CA GLU A 34 1.42 9.96 -10.74
C GLU A 34 0.85 9.96 -12.15
N TRP A 35 1.00 8.85 -12.87
CA TRP A 35 0.43 8.70 -14.20
C TRP A 35 -1.10 8.88 -14.21
N GLY A 36 -1.80 8.26 -13.26
CA GLY A 36 -3.26 8.38 -13.15
C GLY A 36 -3.72 9.81 -12.91
N ASN A 37 -3.01 10.55 -12.05
CA ASN A 37 -3.29 11.96 -11.80
C ASN A 37 -3.01 12.84 -13.03
N ALA A 38 -1.91 12.57 -13.74
CA ALA A 38 -1.59 13.27 -14.99
C ALA A 38 -2.65 13.01 -16.07
N TYR A 39 -3.11 11.76 -16.19
CA TYR A 39 -4.18 11.38 -17.12
C TYR A 39 -5.49 12.08 -16.78
N LYS A 40 -5.91 12.06 -15.50
CA LYS A 40 -7.12 12.73 -15.03
C LYS A 40 -7.08 14.23 -15.35
N LYS A 41 -5.96 14.89 -15.03
CA LYS A 41 -5.74 16.30 -15.35
C LYS A 41 -5.86 16.58 -16.85
N LYS A 42 -5.32 15.70 -17.71
CA LYS A 42 -5.45 15.83 -19.17
C LYS A 42 -6.89 15.67 -19.65
N SER A 43 -7.67 14.77 -19.04
CA SER A 43 -9.08 14.56 -19.40
C SER A 43 -10.02 15.69 -18.94
N GLU A 44 -9.69 16.39 -17.85
CA GLU A 44 -10.48 17.52 -17.32
C GLU A 44 -10.20 18.85 -18.06
N ILE A 45 -9.17 18.89 -18.92
CA ILE A 45 -8.78 20.05 -19.74
C ILE A 45 -9.32 19.93 -21.18
N SER A 46 -10.05 18.85 -21.50
CA SER A 46 -10.69 18.63 -22.81
C SER A 46 -12.17 18.97 -22.83
#